data_AF-A0A183U853-F1
#
_entry.id   AF-A0A183U853-F1
#
_cell.length_a   1.000
_cell.length_b   1.000
_cell.length_c   1.000
_cell.angle_alpha   90.00
_cell.angle_beta   90.00
_cell.angle_gamma   90.00
#
_symmetry.space_group_name_H-M   'P 1'
#
loop_
_entity.id
_entity.type
_entity.pdbx_description
1 polymer ?
#
loop_
_entity_poly.entity_id
_entity_poly.type
_entity_poly.pdbx_seq_one_letter_code
_entity_poly.pdbx_strand_id
1 'polypeptide(L)'
;MLFDRSYAKLIIDLELAISKSPDKVDIDRLKMATQQSVITVKEFIDIVSIYGFEKLLEPIIGRIITAFQDAQGKFNYSDFVRCLDRVQPSILLSASANSAPLPLPPSLASERVPLGVWYLVQLL
;
A
#
# COMPACT_ATOMS: atom_id res chain seq x y z
N MET A 1 -17.81 6.16 14.41
CA MET A 1 -17.13 5.85 13.12
C MET A 1 -16.09 4.79 13.40
N LEU A 2 -16.41 3.53 13.12
CA LEU A 2 -15.49 2.39 13.32
C LEU A 2 -14.48 2.39 12.18
N PHE A 3 -13.28 2.90 12.45
CA PHE A 3 -12.11 2.63 11.61
C PHE A 3 -11.67 1.19 11.86
N ASP A 4 -12.37 0.25 11.25
CA ASP A 4 -12.09 -1.19 11.40
C ASP A 4 -10.82 -1.57 10.61
N ARG A 5 -10.17 -2.68 10.98
CA ARG A 5 -8.95 -3.20 10.34
C ARG A 5 -9.12 -3.38 8.83
N SER A 6 -10.35 -3.62 8.38
CA SER A 6 -10.73 -3.71 6.96
C SER A 6 -10.47 -2.42 6.18
N TYR A 7 -10.65 -1.26 6.81
CA TYR A 7 -10.44 0.04 6.16
C TYR A 7 -8.95 0.38 6.04
N ALA A 8 -8.16 0.07 7.06
CA ALA A 8 -6.70 0.20 7.01
C ALA A 8 -6.10 -0.67 5.90
N LYS A 9 -6.57 -1.91 5.75
CA LYS A 9 -6.14 -2.79 4.66
C LYS A 9 -6.52 -2.22 3.29
N LEU A 10 -7.70 -1.63 3.15
CA LEU A 10 -8.15 -1.03 1.88
C LEU A 10 -7.26 0.16 1.48
N ILE A 11 -6.86 0.99 2.44
CA ILE A 11 -5.92 2.11 2.20
C ILE A 11 -4.58 1.58 1.68
N ILE A 12 -4.01 0.56 2.33
CA ILE A 12 -2.74 -0.07 1.90
C ILE A 12 -2.87 -0.66 0.50
N ASP A 13 -3.98 -1.33 0.20
CA ASP A 13 -4.20 -1.91 -1.12
C ASP A 13 -4.35 -0.85 -2.21
N LEU A 14 -5.03 0.27 -1.90
CA LEU A 14 -5.12 1.44 -2.79
C LEU A 14 -3.76 2.08 -3.01
N GLU A 15 -2.97 2.28 -1.95
CA GLU A 15 -1.60 2.78 -2.03
C GLU A 15 -0.75 1.90 -2.95
N LEU A 16 -0.83 0.58 -2.79
CA LEU A 16 -0.08 -0.36 -3.62
C LEU A 16 -0.54 -0.35 -5.09
N ALA A 17 -1.85 -0.26 -5.33
CA ALA A 17 -2.41 -0.22 -6.68
C ALA A 17 -1.98 1.05 -7.42
N ILE A 18 -2.04 2.20 -6.74
CA ILE A 18 -1.63 3.50 -7.30
C ILE A 18 -0.12 3.56 -7.52
N SER A 19 0.68 3.08 -6.56
CA SER A 19 2.16 3.10 -6.66
C SER A 19 2.71 2.27 -7.83
N LYS A 20 1.97 1.27 -8.31
CA LYS A 20 2.37 0.44 -9.47
C LYS A 20 2.14 1.13 -10.81
N SER A 21 1.33 2.19 -10.88
CA SER A 21 0.94 2.85 -12.13
C SER A 21 0.83 4.38 -11.99
N PRO A 22 1.82 5.09 -11.42
CA PRO A 22 1.70 6.53 -11.15
C PRO A 22 1.49 7.38 -12.41
N ASP A 23 2.07 6.98 -13.54
CA ASP A 23 2.04 7.77 -14.79
C ASP A 23 0.79 7.54 -15.64
N LYS A 24 -0.04 6.53 -15.32
CA LYS A 24 -1.16 6.10 -16.16
C LYS A 24 -2.51 6.59 -15.66
N VAL A 25 -2.58 7.14 -14.45
CA VAL A 25 -3.87 7.37 -13.81
C VAL A 25 -3.89 8.68 -13.03
N ASP A 26 -4.77 9.57 -13.45
CA ASP A 26 -4.96 10.90 -12.86
C ASP A 26 -5.99 10.80 -11.72
N ILE A 27 -5.47 10.61 -10.49
CA ILE A 27 -6.29 10.45 -9.29
C ILE A 27 -7.16 11.69 -9.05
N ASP A 28 -6.66 12.89 -9.35
CA ASP A 28 -7.41 14.13 -9.19
C ASP A 28 -8.63 14.16 -10.11
N ARG A 29 -8.49 13.68 -11.36
CA ARG A 29 -9.65 13.46 -12.24
C ARG A 29 -10.66 12.47 -11.67
N LEU A 30 -10.20 11.37 -11.07
CA LEU A 30 -11.12 10.42 -10.42
C LEU A 30 -11.84 11.05 -9.25
N LYS A 31 -11.23 11.95 -8.48
CA LYS A 31 -11.88 12.65 -7.36
C LYS A 31 -12.93 13.66 -7.83
N MET A 32 -12.69 14.27 -8.99
CA MET A 32 -13.53 15.31 -9.58
C MET A 32 -14.58 14.75 -10.57
N ALA A 33 -14.64 13.42 -10.76
CA ALA A 33 -15.49 12.80 -11.77
C ALA A 33 -16.99 13.02 -11.55
N THR A 34 -17.41 13.29 -10.31
CA THR A 34 -18.77 13.71 -9.98
C THR A 34 -18.78 14.64 -8.77
N GLN A 35 -19.78 15.53 -8.71
CA GLN A 35 -20.05 16.37 -7.53
C GLN A 35 -21.08 15.73 -6.59
N GLN A 36 -21.68 14.60 -6.97
CA GLN A 36 -22.64 13.90 -6.13
C GLN A 36 -21.92 13.20 -4.98
N SER A 37 -22.37 13.45 -3.76
CA SER A 37 -21.82 12.81 -2.55
C SER A 37 -22.09 11.30 -2.51
N VAL A 38 -23.24 10.90 -3.06
CA VAL A 38 -23.74 9.52 -3.08
C VAL A 38 -24.22 9.21 -4.48
N ILE A 39 -23.79 8.09 -5.03
CA ILE A 39 -24.14 7.60 -6.39
C ILE A 39 -24.57 6.14 -6.34
N THR A 40 -25.06 5.59 -7.44
CA THR A 40 -25.26 4.14 -7.55
C THR A 40 -23.92 3.42 -7.73
N VAL A 41 -23.88 2.14 -7.34
CA VAL A 41 -22.70 1.28 -7.62
C VAL A 41 -22.40 1.21 -9.12
N LYS A 42 -23.44 1.19 -9.97
CA LYS A 42 -23.26 1.22 -11.42
C LYS A 42 -22.56 2.50 -11.87
N GLU A 43 -23.00 3.67 -11.41
CA GLU A 43 -22.35 4.95 -11.73
C GLU A 43 -20.89 4.96 -11.27
N PHE A 44 -20.59 4.38 -10.11
CA PHE A 44 -19.20 4.23 -9.65
C PHE A 44 -18.36 3.38 -10.61
N ILE A 45 -18.87 2.20 -11.02
CA ILE A 45 -18.18 1.34 -12.00
C ILE A 45 -18.01 2.06 -13.34
N ASP A 46 -19.03 2.76 -13.82
CA ASP A 46 -18.98 3.52 -15.07
C ASP A 46 -17.88 4.61 -14.98
N ILE A 47 -17.79 5.35 -13.88
CA ILE A 47 -16.72 6.34 -13.63
C ILE A 47 -15.35 5.66 -13.67
N VAL A 48 -15.18 4.54 -12.98
CA VAL A 48 -13.91 3.79 -12.96
C VAL A 48 -13.48 3.38 -14.38
N SER A 49 -14.40 2.91 -15.22
CA SER A 49 -14.08 2.56 -16.62
C SER A 49 -13.82 3.79 -17.50
N ILE A 50 -14.66 4.84 -17.43
CA ILE A 50 -14.53 6.06 -18.25
C ILE A 50 -13.17 6.73 -18.04
N TYR A 51 -12.70 6.77 -16.79
CA TYR A 51 -11.43 7.40 -16.43
C TYR A 51 -10.23 6.43 -16.46
N GLY A 52 -10.42 5.19 -16.91
CA GLY A 52 -9.32 4.24 -17.12
C GLY A 52 -8.77 3.58 -15.85
N PHE A 53 -9.52 3.58 -14.75
CA PHE A 53 -9.14 3.00 -13.45
C PHE A 53 -9.48 1.51 -13.33
N GLU A 54 -10.21 0.95 -14.29
CA GLU A 54 -10.74 -0.41 -14.23
C GLU A 54 -9.67 -1.44 -13.87
N LYS A 55 -8.56 -1.50 -14.61
CA LYS A 55 -7.46 -2.45 -14.35
C LYS A 55 -6.73 -2.20 -13.03
N LEU A 56 -6.67 -0.94 -12.59
CA LEU A 56 -6.00 -0.58 -11.33
C LEU A 56 -6.83 -1.05 -10.14
N LEU A 57 -8.15 -0.85 -10.20
CA LEU A 57 -9.06 -1.13 -9.09
C LEU A 57 -9.66 -2.53 -9.16
N GLU A 58 -9.67 -3.22 -10.30
CA GLU A 58 -10.17 -4.59 -10.51
C GLU A 58 -9.89 -5.55 -9.33
N PRO A 59 -8.65 -5.71 -8.82
CA PRO A 59 -8.37 -6.66 -7.74
C PRO A 59 -9.03 -6.29 -6.40
N ILE A 60 -9.48 -5.06 -6.24
CA ILE A 60 -10.01 -4.52 -4.98
C ILE A 60 -11.40 -3.89 -5.12
N ILE A 61 -11.97 -3.85 -6.32
CA ILE A 61 -13.20 -3.11 -6.62
C ILE A 61 -14.38 -3.59 -5.78
N GLY A 62 -14.52 -4.91 -5.58
CA GLY A 62 -15.56 -5.48 -4.73
C GLY A 62 -15.43 -5.03 -3.27
N ARG A 63 -14.19 -4.94 -2.76
CA ARG A 63 -13.92 -4.49 -1.39
C ARG A 63 -14.16 -2.99 -1.22
N ILE A 64 -13.86 -2.19 -2.24
CA ILE A 64 -14.21 -0.77 -2.29
C ILE A 64 -15.73 -0.63 -2.22
N ILE A 65 -16.47 -1.33 -3.09
CA ILE A 65 -17.93 -1.26 -3.10
C ILE A 65 -18.49 -1.63 -1.73
N THR A 66 -18.10 -2.76 -1.16
CA THR A 66 -18.58 -3.17 0.17
C THR A 66 -18.24 -2.17 1.28
N ALA A 67 -17.08 -1.51 1.22
CA ALA A 67 -16.65 -0.56 2.25
C ALA A 67 -17.37 0.79 2.19
N PHE A 68 -17.84 1.21 1.01
CA PHE A 68 -18.45 2.52 0.80
C PHE A 68 -19.94 2.45 0.45
N GLN A 69 -20.51 1.27 0.32
CA GLN A 69 -21.94 1.09 0.11
C GLN A 69 -22.72 1.28 1.41
N ASP A 70 -23.78 2.09 1.39
CA ASP A 70 -24.70 2.24 2.51
C ASP A 70 -25.73 1.10 2.59
N ALA A 71 -26.55 1.14 3.65
CA ALA A 71 -27.62 0.16 3.85
C ALA A 71 -28.71 0.18 2.76
N GLN A 72 -28.78 1.23 1.94
CA GLN A 72 -29.72 1.36 0.82
C GLN A 72 -29.11 0.89 -0.51
N GLY A 73 -27.87 0.39 -0.49
CA GLY A 73 -27.16 -0.08 -1.67
C GLY A 73 -26.56 1.04 -2.52
N LYS A 74 -26.52 2.28 -2.03
CA LYS A 74 -25.88 3.42 -2.70
C LYS A 74 -24.42 3.53 -2.28
N PHE A 75 -23.58 4.03 -3.17
CA PHE A 75 -22.15 4.20 -2.97
C PHE A 75 -21.83 5.61 -2.48
N ASN A 76 -21.20 5.71 -1.30
CA ASN A 76 -20.76 6.98 -0.70
C ASN A 76 -19.46 7.45 -1.36
N TYR A 77 -19.61 8.12 -2.50
CA TYR A 77 -18.48 8.60 -3.29
C TYR A 77 -17.64 9.65 -2.57
N SER A 78 -18.25 10.54 -1.78
CA SER A 78 -17.50 11.51 -0.97
C SER A 78 -16.58 10.85 0.07
N ASP A 79 -17.01 9.73 0.65
CA ASP A 79 -16.23 9.00 1.63
C ASP A 79 -15.08 8.25 0.95
N PHE A 80 -15.33 7.72 -0.25
CA PHE A 80 -14.30 7.15 -1.10
C PHE A 80 -13.23 8.18 -1.50
N VAL A 81 -13.63 9.39 -1.90
CA VAL A 81 -12.69 10.49 -2.20
C VAL A 81 -11.86 10.85 -0.96
N ARG A 82 -12.49 10.98 0.22
CA ARG A 82 -11.76 11.20 1.48
C ARG A 82 -10.81 10.07 1.84
N CYS A 83 -11.07 8.84 1.38
CA CYS A 83 -10.13 7.73 1.51
C CYS A 83 -8.93 7.89 0.57
N LEU A 84 -9.18 8.26 -0.70
CA LEU A 84 -8.12 8.55 -1.67
C LEU A 84 -7.22 9.73 -1.23
N ASP A 85 -7.75 10.73 -0.51
CA ASP A 85 -6.94 11.82 0.07
C ASP A 85 -5.95 11.34 1.13
N ARG A 86 -6.20 10.19 1.77
CA ARG A 86 -5.34 9.61 2.81
C ARG A 86 -4.28 8.67 2.25
N VAL A 87 -4.46 8.21 1.01
CA VAL A 87 -3.53 7.33 0.31
C VAL A 87 -2.25 8.10 0.02
N GLN A 88 -1.14 7.67 0.63
CA GLN A 88 0.18 8.26 0.42
C GLN A 88 1.08 7.28 -0.35
N PRO A 89 1.04 7.27 -1.69
CA PRO A 89 1.79 6.30 -2.50
C PRO A 89 3.31 6.34 -2.26
N SER A 90 3.83 7.49 -1.82
CA SER A 90 5.24 7.72 -1.52
C SER A 90 5.79 6.84 -0.39
N ILE A 91 4.96 6.47 0.59
CA ILE A 91 5.42 5.79 1.82
C ILE A 91 5.83 4.33 1.54
N LEU A 92 5.13 3.64 0.65
CA LEU A 92 5.46 2.25 0.30
C LEU A 92 6.73 2.14 -0.55
N LEU A 93 7.02 3.15 -1.38
CA LEU A 93 8.27 3.23 -2.14
C LEU A 93 9.49 3.38 -1.22
N SER A 94 9.37 4.10 -0.11
CA SER A 94 10.45 4.24 0.89
C SER A 94 10.70 2.97 1.69
N ALA A 95 9.67 2.16 1.97
CA ALA A 95 9.82 0.88 2.65
C ALA A 95 10.52 -0.18 1.78
N SER A 96 10.31 -0.13 0.46
CA SER A 96 10.98 -1.05 -0.47
C SER A 96 12.46 -0.72 -0.66
N ALA A 97 12.88 0.53 -0.46
CA ALA A 97 14.27 0.96 -0.58
C ALA A 97 15.15 0.59 0.64
N ASN A 98 14.55 0.23 1.78
CA ASN A 98 15.28 -0.17 2.98
C ASN A 98 15.52 -1.68 3.11
N SER A 99 15.29 -2.44 2.04
CA SER A 99 15.80 -3.82 1.91
C SER A 99 17.27 -3.83 1.48
N ALA A 100 18.09 -2.88 1.96
CA ALA A 100 19.54 -3.00 1.89
C ALA A 100 19.98 -3.97 3.00
N PRO A 101 20.94 -4.88 2.76
CA PRO A 101 21.47 -5.74 3.81
C PRO A 101 21.94 -4.85 4.95
N LEU A 102 21.50 -5.14 6.17
CA LEU A 102 22.07 -4.53 7.38
C LEU A 102 23.60 -4.59 7.24
N PRO A 103 24.34 -3.46 7.30
CA PRO A 103 25.77 -3.54 7.44
C PRO A 103 26.04 -4.25 8.77
N LEU A 104 26.58 -5.46 8.68
CA LEU A 104 27.10 -6.18 9.83
C LEU A 104 28.03 -5.22 10.60
N PRO A 105 27.93 -5.16 11.95
CA PRO A 105 28.84 -4.32 12.73
C PRO A 105 30.28 -4.76 12.44
N PRO A 106 31.23 -3.83 12.21
CA PRO A 106 32.63 -4.18 12.05
C PRO A 106 33.18 -4.52 13.44
N SER A 107 32.97 -5.75 13.88
CA SER A 107 33.60 -6.25 15.10
C SER A 107 33.88 -7.73 14.92
N LEU A 108 35.00 -8.00 14.24
CA LEU A 108 35.92 -9.15 14.41
C LEU A 108 36.85 -9.31 13.19
N ALA A 109 37.42 -8.19 12.71
CA ALA A 109 38.57 -8.21 11.82
C ALA A 109 39.67 -7.35 12.43
N SER A 110 40.21 -7.79 13.56
CA SER A 110 41.53 -7.34 14.00
C SER A 110 42.21 -8.48 14.73
N GLU A 111 42.79 -9.33 13.89
CA GLU A 111 43.96 -10.14 14.16
C GLU A 111 44.96 -9.35 15.02
N ARG A 112 45.03 -9.70 16.31
CA ARG A 112 46.24 -9.55 17.11
C ARG A 112 46.38 -10.78 17.98
N VAL A 113 47.12 -11.73 17.44
CA VAL A 113 47.75 -12.82 18.17
C VAL A 113 48.87 -12.23 19.04
N PRO A 114 48.89 -12.46 20.36
CA PRO A 114 50.13 -12.49 21.11
C PRO A 114 50.56 -13.95 21.28
N LEU A 115 51.83 -14.19 20.94
CA LEU A 115 52.54 -15.46 21.07
C LEU A 115 52.56 -15.98 22.51
N GLY A 116 52.36 -17.30 22.66
CA GLY A 116 52.48 -18.07 23.89
C GLY A 116 51.11 -18.57 24.36
N VAL A 117 50.81 -19.86 24.49
CA VAL A 117 51.62 -20.98 24.94
C VAL A 117 51.04 -22.27 24.33
N TRP A 118 51.93 -23.21 24.04
CA TRP A 118 51.69 -24.54 23.51
C TRP A 118 50.80 -25.42 24.41
N TYR A 119 49.99 -26.30 23.80
CA TYR A 119 49.94 -27.76 24.03
C TYR A 119 48.51 -28.37 23.93
N LEU A 120 48.38 -29.38 23.05
CA LEU A 120 47.65 -30.67 23.17
C LEU A 120 46.09 -30.61 23.34
N VAL A 121 45.25 -31.45 22.74
CA VAL A 121 45.32 -32.86 22.35
C VAL A 121 44.29 -33.14 21.23
N GLN A 122 44.72 -33.89 20.22
CA GLN A 122 43.89 -34.65 19.28
C GLN A 122 43.21 -35.84 19.98
N LEU A 123 41.97 -36.13 19.57
CA LEU A 123 41.25 -37.41 19.75
C LEU A 123 40.87 -37.81 21.18
N LEU A 124 39.55 -37.87 21.41
CA LEU A 124 38.83 -39.14 21.56
C LEU A 124 37.44 -39.02 20.94
#